data_AF-A0A948C2W3-F1
#
_entry.id   AF-A0A948C2W3-F1
#
_cell.length_a   1.000
_cell.length_b   1.000
_cell.length_c   1.000
_cell.angle_alpha   90.00
_cell.angle_beta   90.00
_cell.angle_gamma   90.00
#
_symmetry.space_group_name_H-M   'P 1'
#
loop_
_entity.id
_entity.type
_entity.pdbx_description
1 polymer ?
#
loop_
_entity_poly.entity_id
_entity_poly.type
_entity_poly.pdbx_seq_one_letter_code
_entity_poly.pdbx_strand_id
1 'polypeptide(L)'
;MTAYSKEQKIKLLHINKEEAENTNCVSPQIAADMALNVAKMFQTGLGIGTTGYAESNEEIKVPFAYYAISFKGKIINQGEIEDVNISRIEMQKKVSEYVIHKLYEFLQTI
;
A
#
# COMPACT_ATOMS: atom_id res chain seq x y z
N MET A 1 -8.10 7.29 -2.12
CA MET A 1 -7.79 7.55 -3.55
C MET A 1 -7.36 6.25 -4.20
N THR A 2 -7.75 6.02 -5.45
CA THR A 2 -7.29 4.85 -6.24
C THR A 2 -6.34 5.34 -7.33
N ALA A 3 -5.09 4.88 -7.31
CA ALA A 3 -4.08 5.18 -8.33
C ALA A 3 -3.59 3.85 -8.94
N TYR A 4 -4.26 3.40 -10.00
CA TYR A 4 -3.97 2.11 -10.63
C TYR A 4 -2.71 2.17 -11.48
N SER A 5 -2.63 3.15 -12.41
CA SER A 5 -1.49 3.23 -13.32
C SER A 5 -0.24 3.80 -12.64
N LYS A 6 0.93 3.47 -13.18
CA LYS A 6 2.22 4.04 -12.76
C LYS A 6 2.19 5.57 -12.86
N GLU A 7 1.64 6.11 -13.94
CA GLU A 7 1.55 7.55 -14.18
C GLU A 7 0.65 8.25 -13.15
N GLN A 8 -0.45 7.60 -12.74
CA GLN A 8 -1.31 8.11 -11.67
C GLN A 8 -0.55 8.18 -10.35
N LYS A 9 0.21 7.13 -10.00
CA LYS A 9 1.03 7.10 -8.79
C LYS A 9 2.09 8.22 -8.80
N ILE A 10 2.83 8.37 -9.90
CA ILE A 10 3.87 9.41 -10.01
C ILE A 10 3.26 10.82 -9.93
N LYS A 11 2.20 11.09 -10.71
CA LYS A 11 1.63 12.45 -10.81
C LYS A 11 0.82 12.86 -9.59
N LEU A 12 0.00 11.96 -9.05
CA LEU A 12 -0.90 12.26 -7.95
C LEU A 12 -0.21 12.03 -6.61
N LEU A 13 0.46 10.89 -6.44
CA LEU A 13 1.09 10.51 -5.16
C LEU A 13 2.57 10.89 -5.08
N HIS A 14 3.11 11.65 -6.04
CA HIS A 14 4.50 12.10 -6.05
C HIS A 14 5.52 10.98 -5.82
N ILE A 15 5.19 9.78 -6.32
CA ILE A 15 6.06 8.61 -6.24
C ILE A 15 7.31 8.83 -7.10
N ASN A 16 8.47 8.41 -6.58
CA ASN A 16 9.72 8.46 -7.34
C ASN A 16 9.59 7.60 -8.61
N LYS A 17 9.88 8.21 -9.77
CA LYS A 17 9.73 7.55 -11.07
C LYS A 17 10.67 6.35 -11.24
N GLU A 18 11.93 6.49 -10.84
CA GLU A 18 12.95 5.44 -10.95
C GLU A 18 12.58 4.23 -10.09
N GLU A 19 12.19 4.47 -8.84
CA GLU A 19 11.69 3.42 -7.93
C GLU A 19 10.46 2.71 -8.52
N ALA A 20 9.50 3.49 -9.05
CA ALA A 20 8.29 2.96 -9.67
C ALA A 20 8.57 2.11 -10.92
N GLU A 21 9.60 2.44 -11.69
CA GLU A 21 10.03 1.68 -12.87
C GLU A 21 10.76 0.40 -12.47
N ASN A 22 11.69 0.48 -11.51
CA ASN A 22 12.49 -0.67 -11.07
C ASN A 22 11.66 -1.74 -10.34
N THR A 23 10.59 -1.35 -9.67
CA THR A 23 9.77 -2.24 -8.83
C THR A 23 8.40 -2.55 -9.42
N ASN A 24 8.11 -2.06 -10.63
CA ASN A 24 6.77 -2.04 -11.20
C ASN A 24 5.71 -1.46 -10.23
N CYS A 25 6.10 -0.42 -9.47
CA CYS A 25 5.31 0.20 -8.42
C CYS A 25 4.92 -0.72 -7.24
N VAL A 26 5.61 -1.84 -7.03
CA VAL A 26 5.31 -2.78 -5.95
C VAL A 26 6.56 -2.97 -5.09
N SER A 27 6.71 -2.13 -4.06
CA SER A 27 7.77 -2.23 -3.05
C SER A 27 7.33 -1.67 -1.70
N PRO A 28 8.04 -1.98 -0.59
CA PRO A 28 7.81 -1.35 0.71
C PRO A 28 7.91 0.18 0.64
N GLN A 29 8.89 0.70 -0.12
CA GLN A 29 9.09 2.14 -0.28
C GLN A 29 7.92 2.80 -1.01
N ILE A 30 7.40 2.17 -2.07
CA ILE A 30 6.21 2.67 -2.77
C ILE A 30 5.02 2.74 -1.82
N ALA A 31 4.78 1.71 -1.00
CA ALA A 31 3.68 1.72 -0.03
C ALA A 31 3.82 2.86 1.00
N ALA A 32 5.04 3.06 1.52
CA ALA A 32 5.35 4.14 2.46
C ALA A 32 5.14 5.53 1.84
N ASP A 33 5.66 5.76 0.63
CA ASP A 33 5.49 7.02 -0.08
C ASP A 33 4.01 7.30 -0.37
N MET A 34 3.24 6.27 -0.79
CA MET A 34 1.79 6.39 -0.98
C MET A 34 1.09 6.81 0.31
N ALA A 35 1.43 6.20 1.45
CA ALA A 35 0.84 6.50 2.75
C ALA A 35 1.17 7.93 3.23
N LEU A 36 2.38 8.41 3.02
CA LEU A 36 2.81 9.77 3.40
C LEU A 36 2.18 10.81 2.48
N ASN A 37 2.23 10.60 1.17
CA ASN A 37 1.81 11.60 0.19
C ASN A 37 0.29 11.71 0.10
N VAL A 38 -0.47 10.64 0.33
CA VAL A 38 -1.93 10.74 0.43
C VAL A 38 -2.35 11.56 1.66
N ALA A 39 -1.70 11.37 2.81
CA ALA A 39 -1.98 12.14 4.02
C ALA A 39 -1.66 13.63 3.79
N LYS A 40 -0.50 13.91 3.19
CA LYS A 40 -0.09 15.28 2.83
C LYS A 40 -1.07 15.94 1.86
N MET A 41 -1.48 15.22 0.81
CA MET A 41 -2.41 15.73 -0.21
C MET A 41 -3.75 16.16 0.39
N PHE A 42 -4.32 15.32 1.26
CA PHE A 42 -5.63 15.57 1.88
C PHE A 42 -5.54 16.33 3.21
N GLN A 43 -4.34 16.74 3.62
CA GLN A 43 -4.08 17.42 4.90
C GLN A 43 -4.62 16.63 6.12
N THR A 44 -4.53 15.31 6.07
CA THR A 44 -4.98 14.43 7.14
C THR A 44 -3.81 14.05 8.05
N GLY A 45 -4.12 13.77 9.31
CA GLY A 45 -3.13 13.22 10.25
C GLY A 45 -2.74 11.78 9.92
N LEU A 46 -3.60 11.02 9.22
CA LEU A 46 -3.41 9.61 8.89
C LEU A 46 -3.35 9.41 7.38
N GLY A 47 -2.56 8.44 6.93
CA GLY A 47 -2.57 7.96 5.55
C GLY A 47 -2.27 6.47 5.48
N ILE A 48 -2.85 5.81 4.48
CA ILE A 48 -2.64 4.38 4.21
C ILE A 48 -2.23 4.25 2.74
N GLY A 49 -1.17 3.48 2.50
CA GLY A 49 -0.73 3.08 1.17
C GLY A 49 -0.74 1.56 1.06
N THR A 50 -1.29 1.03 -0.03
CA THR A 50 -1.24 -0.39 -0.37
C THR A 50 -0.85 -0.55 -1.84
N THR A 51 0.05 -1.49 -2.13
CA THR A 51 0.45 -1.84 -3.50
C THR A 51 0.87 -3.31 -3.55
N GLY A 52 0.51 -4.03 -4.61
CA GLY A 52 0.70 -5.47 -4.66
C GLY A 52 0.11 -6.13 -5.89
N TYR A 53 0.36 -7.43 -5.98
CA TYR A 53 -0.23 -8.32 -6.98
C TYR A 53 -1.33 -9.14 -6.30
N ALA A 54 -2.58 -8.84 -6.63
CA ALA A 54 -3.73 -9.51 -6.02
C ALA A 54 -3.97 -10.93 -6.55
N GLU A 55 -3.31 -11.33 -7.64
CA GLU A 55 -3.45 -12.66 -8.25
C GLU A 55 -2.12 -13.17 -8.77
N SER A 56 -1.97 -14.50 -8.84
CA SER A 56 -0.79 -15.16 -9.38
C SER A 56 -0.74 -15.05 -10.91
N ASN A 57 0.46 -15.01 -11.46
CA ASN A 57 0.72 -15.08 -12.90
C ASN A 57 2.02 -15.86 -13.21
N GLU A 58 2.58 -15.68 -14.40
CA GLU A 58 3.82 -16.36 -14.81
C GLU A 58 5.01 -16.01 -13.91
N GLU A 59 5.10 -14.77 -13.44
CA GLU A 59 6.19 -14.23 -12.61
C GLU A 59 5.87 -14.29 -11.12
N ILE A 60 4.61 -14.03 -10.74
CA ILE A 60 4.16 -13.96 -9.34
C ILE A 60 3.40 -15.23 -8.99
N LYS A 61 4.00 -16.11 -8.19
CA LYS A 61 3.36 -17.37 -7.78
C LYS A 61 2.40 -17.23 -6.61
N VAL A 62 2.72 -16.33 -5.68
CA VAL A 62 1.93 -16.10 -4.47
C VAL A 62 1.43 -14.66 -4.52
N PRO A 63 0.12 -14.41 -4.55
CA PRO A 63 -0.44 -13.08 -4.36
C PRO A 63 0.07 -12.43 -3.09
N PHE A 64 0.48 -11.17 -3.19
CA PHE A 64 1.01 -10.41 -2.07
C PHE A 64 0.74 -8.91 -2.21
N ALA A 65 0.79 -8.18 -1.09
CA ALA A 65 0.77 -6.73 -1.08
C ALA A 65 1.63 -6.16 0.04
N TYR A 66 2.33 -5.09 -0.29
CA TYR A 66 2.94 -4.19 0.70
C TYR A 66 1.91 -3.18 1.18
N TYR A 67 1.99 -2.86 2.46
CA TYR A 67 1.21 -1.79 3.07
C TYR A 67 2.06 -0.90 3.94
N ALA A 68 1.62 0.34 4.12
CA ALA A 68 2.14 1.25 5.12
C ALA A 68 1.02 2.15 5.68
N ILE A 69 1.17 2.51 6.95
CA ILE A 69 0.31 3.44 7.67
C ILE A 69 1.18 4.59 8.15
N SER A 70 0.79 5.81 7.83
CA SER A 70 1.43 7.04 8.29
C SER A 70 0.57 7.75 9.33
N PHE A 71 1.21 8.35 10.33
CA PHE A 71 0.58 9.27 11.27
C PHE A 71 1.48 10.50 11.47
N LYS A 72 0.92 11.70 11.28
CA LYS A 72 1.59 13.00 11.42
C LYS A 72 2.94 13.05 10.69
N GLY A 73 2.97 12.53 9.45
CA GLY A 73 4.15 12.56 8.58
C GLY A 73 5.21 11.50 8.89
N LYS A 74 4.92 10.49 9.72
CA LYS A 74 5.82 9.37 10.01
C LYS A 74 5.14 8.04 9.73
N ILE A 75 5.89 7.06 9.23
CA ILE A 75 5.40 5.68 9.13
C ILE A 75 5.33 5.09 10.54
N ILE A 76 4.16 4.58 10.93
CA ILE A 76 3.91 3.97 12.23
C ILE A 76 3.77 2.44 12.15
N ASN A 77 3.42 1.92 10.98
CA ASN A 77 3.31 0.49 10.73
C ASN A 77 3.48 0.23 9.23
N GLN A 78 4.19 -0.83 8.87
CA GLN A 78 4.33 -1.28 7.48
C GLN A 78 4.68 -2.76 7.45
N GLY A 79 4.40 -3.42 6.33
CA GLY A 79 4.70 -4.83 6.16
C GLY A 79 4.20 -5.38 4.85
N GLU A 80 4.21 -6.71 4.77
CA GLU A 80 3.77 -7.48 3.62
C GLU A 80 2.66 -8.45 4.06
N ILE A 81 1.70 -8.68 3.18
CA ILE A 81 0.59 -9.61 3.36
C ILE A 81 0.58 -10.52 2.14
N GLU A 82 0.67 -11.82 2.33
CA GLU A 82 0.62 -12.82 1.26
C GLU A 82 -0.43 -13.90 1.56
N ASP A 83 -0.90 -14.60 0.53
CA ASP A 83 -1.71 -15.81 0.67
C ASP A 83 -1.62 -16.72 -0.55
N VAL A 84 -1.59 -18.03 -0.33
CA VAL A 84 -1.47 -19.04 -1.38
C VAL A 84 -2.86 -19.52 -1.79
N ASN A 85 -3.10 -19.69 -3.09
CA ASN A 85 -4.38 -20.15 -3.66
C ASN A 85 -5.58 -19.24 -3.36
N ILE A 86 -5.35 -17.97 -3.06
CA ILE A 86 -6.41 -16.98 -2.84
C ILE A 86 -6.90 -16.41 -4.17
N SER A 87 -8.20 -16.13 -4.28
CA SER A 87 -8.70 -15.39 -5.44
C SER A 87 -8.32 -13.90 -5.37
N ARG A 88 -8.30 -13.23 -6.52
CA ARG A 88 -8.03 -11.79 -6.62
C ARG A 88 -8.87 -10.95 -5.65
N ILE A 89 -10.16 -11.24 -5.58
CA ILE A 89 -11.12 -10.48 -4.76
C ILE A 89 -10.90 -10.75 -3.27
N GLU A 90 -10.64 -12.01 -2.91
CA GLU A 90 -10.35 -12.37 -1.51
C GLU A 90 -9.02 -11.76 -1.05
N MET A 91 -8.00 -11.68 -1.91
CA MET A 91 -6.74 -11.04 -1.58
C MET A 91 -6.92 -9.54 -1.32
N GLN A 92 -7.68 -8.84 -2.18
CA GLN A 92 -8.01 -7.44 -1.99
C GLN A 92 -8.79 -7.20 -0.68
N LYS A 93 -9.74 -8.09 -0.36
CA LYS A 93 -10.49 -8.05 0.89
C LYS A 93 -9.57 -8.27 2.10
N LYS A 94 -8.74 -9.32 2.07
CA LYS A 94 -7.77 -9.66 3.13
C LYS A 94 -6.84 -8.47 3.43
N VAL A 95 -6.26 -7.86 2.40
CA VAL A 95 -5.39 -6.68 2.55
C VAL A 95 -6.15 -5.52 3.19
N SER A 96 -7.38 -5.25 2.73
CA SER A 96 -8.19 -4.15 3.28
C SER A 96 -8.54 -4.36 4.75
N GLU A 97 -9.02 -5.56 5.11
CA GLU A 97 -9.39 -5.91 6.48
C GLU A 97 -8.18 -5.87 7.42
N TYR A 98 -7.04 -6.42 6.98
CA TYR A 98 -5.82 -6.43 7.76
C TYR A 98 -5.32 -5.01 8.05
N VAL A 99 -5.26 -4.14 7.04
CA VAL A 99 -4.73 -2.77 7.22
C VAL A 99 -5.68 -1.91 8.05
N ILE A 100 -7.00 -2.09 7.92
CA ILE A 100 -7.98 -1.44 8.79
C ILE A 100 -7.81 -1.92 10.24
N HIS A 101 -7.59 -3.22 10.46
CA HIS A 101 -7.33 -3.76 11.79
C HIS A 101 -6.05 -3.19 12.40
N LYS A 102 -4.96 -3.08 11.63
CA LYS A 102 -3.71 -2.44 12.08
C LYS A 102 -3.89 -0.96 12.40
N LEU A 103 -4.70 -0.25 11.63
CA LEU A 103 -5.05 1.12 11.97
C LEU A 103 -5.85 1.17 13.28
N TYR A 104 -6.84 0.29 13.46
CA TYR A 104 -7.63 0.22 14.67
C TYR A 104 -6.76 -0.04 15.91
N GLU A 105 -5.85 -1.02 15.85
CA GLU A 105 -4.87 -1.29 16.92
C GLU A 105 -4.08 -0.02 17.29
N PHE A 106 -3.56 0.71 16.29
CA PHE A 106 -2.84 1.96 16.54
C PHE A 106 -3.71 3.02 17.22
N LEU A 107 -4.96 3.19 16.77
CA LEU A 107 -5.87 4.18 17.33
C LEU A 107 -6.23 3.93 18.79
N GLN A 108 -6.11 2.68 19.28
CA GLN A 108 -6.28 2.37 20.71
C GLN A 108 -5.07 2.76 21.57
N THR A 109 -3.95 3.17 20.97
CA THR A 109 -2.71 3.51 21.69
C THR A 109 -2.50 5.01 21.90
N ILE A 110 -3.39 5.86 21.37
CA ILE A 110 -3.26 7.33 21.38
C ILE A 110 -4.38 8.03 22.15
#